data_AF-X1QT58-F1
#
_entry.id   AF-X1QT58-F1
#
_cell.length_a   1.000
_cell.length_b   1.000
_cell.length_c   1.000
_cell.angle_alpha   90.00
_cell.angle_beta   90.00
_cell.angle_gamma   90.00
#
_symmetry.space_group_name_H-M   'P 1'
#
loop_
_entity.id
_entity.type
_entity.pdbx_description
1 polymer ?
#
loop_
_entity_poly.entity_id
_entity_poly.type
_entity_poly.pdbx_seq_one_letter_code
_entity_poly.pdbx_strand_id
1 'polypeptide(L)' 'PTIYFPLIVNEAIMIEPTETESKETLDGFIEAMSKIAREAEETPEILKKAPHSMPVKRVDEVRAARELRVRK' A
#
# COMPACT_ATOMS: atom_id res chain seq x y z
N PRO A 1 5.52 -4.97 -3.32
CA PRO A 1 5.93 -3.71 -3.97
C PRO A 1 6.64 -2.79 -2.97
N THR A 2 7.59 -1.99 -3.44
CA THR A 2 8.31 -0.98 -2.64
C THR A 2 7.74 0.40 -2.98
N ILE A 3 7.35 1.16 -1.95
CA ILE A 3 6.70 2.48 -2.10
C ILE A 3 7.75 3.59 -1.97
N TYR A 4 7.59 4.67 -2.75
CA TYR A 4 8.47 5.84 -2.79
C TYR A 4 9.92 5.51 -3.16
N PHE A 5 10.13 4.54 -4.05
CA PHE A 5 11.45 4.20 -4.59
C PHE A 5 11.34 3.80 -6.08
N PRO A 6 12.32 4.16 -6.95
CA PRO A 6 13.48 5.00 -6.66
C PRO A 6 13.09 6.46 -6.42
N LEU A 7 13.88 7.18 -5.61
CA LEU A 7 13.56 8.55 -5.17
C LEU A 7 13.49 9.58 -6.31
N ILE A 8 14.00 9.23 -7.51
CA ILE A 8 13.99 10.10 -8.69
C ILE A 8 12.64 10.07 -9.45
N VAL A 9 11.70 9.22 -9.04
CA VAL A 9 10.35 9.15 -9.61
C VAL A 9 9.35 9.53 -8.51
N ASN A 10 8.57 10.59 -8.74
CA ASN A 10 7.55 11.05 -7.78
C ASN A 10 6.45 10.00 -7.62
N GLU A 11 5.95 9.81 -6.39
CA GLU A 11 4.87 8.86 -6.06
C GLU A 11 5.12 7.42 -6.56
N ALA A 12 6.39 7.02 -6.66
CA ALA A 12 6.77 5.75 -7.26
C ALA A 12 6.30 4.53 -6.48
N ILE A 13 5.89 3.50 -7.23
CA ILE A 13 5.68 2.14 -6.73
C ILE A 13 6.53 1.20 -7.59
N MET A 14 7.56 0.60 -6.99
CA MET A 14 8.41 -0.39 -7.64
C MET A 14 7.86 -1.80 -7.39
N ILE A 15 7.58 -2.54 -8.47
CA ILE A 15 6.97 -3.88 -8.41
C ILE A 15 8.02 -4.92 -8.80
N GLU A 16 8.21 -5.92 -7.94
CA GLU A 16 9.10 -7.06 -8.15
C GLU A 16 8.32 -8.35 -7.82
N PRO A 17 7.83 -9.09 -8.83
CA PRO A 17 7.10 -10.32 -8.60
C PRO A 17 7.99 -11.52 -8.26
N THR A 18 9.26 -11.52 -8.68
CA THR A 18 10.15 -12.71 -8.70
C THR A 18 9.67 -13.82 -9.64
N GLU A 19 10.50 -14.85 -9.83
CA GLU A 19 10.27 -15.93 -10.80
C GLU A 19 9.32 -17.03 -10.32
N THR A 20 9.05 -17.11 -9.01
CA THR A 20 8.22 -18.18 -8.43
C THR A 20 6.73 -17.89 -8.51
N GLU A 21 6.34 -16.65 -8.82
CA GLU A 21 4.94 -16.27 -8.91
C GLU A 21 4.30 -16.79 -10.20
N SER A 22 3.10 -17.35 -10.05
CA SER A 22 2.34 -17.88 -11.19
C SER A 22 1.68 -16.74 -11.97
N LYS A 23 1.32 -17.03 -13.23
CA LYS A 23 0.61 -16.05 -14.07
C LYS A 23 -0.70 -15.61 -13.41
N GLU A 24 -1.43 -16.52 -12.80
CA GLU A 24 -2.71 -16.26 -12.15
C GLU A 24 -2.55 -15.28 -10.97
N THR A 25 -1.47 -15.40 -10.18
CA THR A 25 -1.18 -14.42 -9.12
C THR A 25 -0.89 -13.03 -9.71
N LEU A 26 -0.12 -12.96 -10.80
CA LEU A 26 0.19 -11.68 -11.46
C LEU A 26 -1.05 -11.03 -12.04
N ASP A 27 -1.91 -11.81 -12.70
CA ASP A 27 -3.19 -11.33 -13.23
C ASP A 27 -4.07 -10.78 -12.10
N GLY A 28 -4.15 -11.47 -10.96
CA GLY A 28 -4.89 -11.01 -9.78
C GLY A 28 -4.33 -9.71 -9.19
N PHE A 29 -3.01 -9.55 -9.15
CA PHE A 29 -2.38 -8.29 -8.74
C PHE A 29 -2.71 -7.15 -9.70
N ILE A 30 -2.67 -7.38 -11.02
CA ILE A 30 -3.01 -6.38 -12.03
C ILE A 30 -4.48 -5.96 -11.92
N GLU A 31 -5.39 -6.91 -11.71
CA GLU A 31 -6.81 -6.63 -11.52
C GLU A 31 -7.04 -5.76 -10.28
N ALA A 32 -6.40 -6.12 -9.15
CA ALA A 32 -6.48 -5.34 -7.92
C ALA A 32 -5.95 -3.91 -8.10
N MET A 33 -4.80 -3.73 -8.75
CA MET A 33 -4.23 -2.40 -9.03
C MET A 33 -5.09 -1.56 -9.96
N SER A 34 -5.68 -2.19 -10.99
CA SER A 34 -6.60 -1.51 -11.92
C SER A 34 -7.86 -1.03 -11.21
N LYS A 35 -8.39 -1.84 -10.30
CA LYS A 35 -9.52 -1.46 -9.44
C LYS A 35 -9.16 -0.30 -8.51
N ILE A 36 -7.98 -0.33 -7.87
CA ILE A 36 -7.50 0.74 -7.00
C ILE A 36 -7.34 2.05 -7.80
N ALA A 37 -6.79 2.00 -9.01
CA ALA A 37 -6.67 3.19 -9.87
C ALA A 37 -8.04 3.81 -10.16
N ARG A 38 -9.03 2.98 -10.51
CA ARG A 38 -10.41 3.42 -10.71
C ARG A 38 -11.03 4.02 -9.44
N GLU A 39 -10.86 3.37 -8.30
CA GLU A 39 -11.35 3.89 -7.01
C GLU A 39 -10.69 5.22 -6.63
N ALA A 40 -9.41 5.43 -6.99
CA ALA A 40 -8.72 6.69 -6.75
C ALA A 40 -9.32 7.84 -7.57
N GLU A 41 -9.73 7.57 -8.81
CA GLU A 41 -10.36 8.55 -9.69
C GLU A 41 -11.82 8.81 -9.31
N GLU A 42 -12.60 7.75 -9.07
CA GLU A 42 -14.05 7.86 -8.87
C GLU A 42 -14.45 8.14 -7.40
N THR A 43 -13.74 7.57 -6.42
CA THR A 43 -14.12 7.65 -5.00
C THR A 43 -12.88 7.59 -4.07
N PRO A 44 -12.01 8.61 -4.11
CA PRO A 44 -10.71 8.59 -3.42
C PRO A 44 -10.80 8.45 -1.89
N GLU A 45 -11.94 8.81 -1.29
CA GLU A 45 -12.17 8.70 0.15
C GLU A 45 -12.12 7.25 0.66
N ILE A 46 -12.42 6.26 -0.19
CA ILE A 46 -12.29 4.85 0.15
C ILE A 46 -10.81 4.52 0.41
N LEU A 47 -9.89 5.04 -0.42
CA LEU A 47 -8.45 4.79 -0.28
C LEU A 47 -7.85 5.54 0.89
N LYS A 48 -8.23 6.81 1.11
CA LYS A 48 -7.71 7.63 2.22
C LYS A 48 -8.05 7.06 3.60
N LYS A 49 -9.16 6.33 3.71
CA LYS A 49 -9.65 5.72 4.94
C LYS A 49 -9.25 4.24 5.08
N ALA A 50 -8.55 3.68 4.10
CA ALA A 50 -8.05 2.31 4.17
C ALA A 50 -6.98 2.17 5.29
N PRO A 51 -6.79 0.95 5.85
CA PRO A 51 -7.56 -0.27 5.60
C PRO A 51 -8.90 -0.32 6.37
N HIS A 52 -9.90 -1.03 5.81
CA HIS A 52 -11.27 -1.09 6.35
C HIS A 52 -11.56 -2.32 7.21
N SER A 53 -11.05 -3.49 6.81
CA SER A 53 -11.37 -4.79 7.41
C SER A 53 -10.25 -5.36 8.28
N MET A 54 -9.09 -4.69 8.31
CA MET A 54 -7.93 -5.17 9.07
C MET A 54 -8.14 -4.95 10.58
N PRO A 55 -7.62 -5.85 11.44
CA PRO A 55 -7.75 -5.72 12.89
C PRO A 55 -7.10 -4.44 13.44
N VAL A 56 -6.15 -3.87 12.69
CA VAL A 56 -5.50 -2.59 12.98
C VAL A 56 -5.67 -1.67 11.78
N LYS A 57 -6.02 -0.40 12.05
CA LYS A 57 -6.16 0.66 11.04
C LYS A 57 -4.83 1.39 10.84
N ARG A 58 -4.85 2.50 10.09
CA ARG A 58 -3.69 3.38 9.93
C ARG A 58 -3.15 3.80 11.30
N VAL A 59 -1.88 3.51 11.54
CA VAL A 59 -1.20 3.81 12.81
C VAL A 59 -0.83 5.28 12.85
N ASP A 60 -0.91 5.89 14.04
CA ASP A 60 -0.41 7.24 14.28
C ASP A 60 1.12 7.20 14.46
N GLU A 61 1.82 7.28 13.34
CA GLU A 61 3.29 7.26 13.29
C GLU A 61 3.91 8.49 13.96
N VAL A 62 3.25 9.65 13.89
CA VAL A 62 3.75 10.89 14.51
C VAL A 62 3.76 10.76 16.02
N ARG A 63 2.66 10.29 16.61
CA ARG A 63 2.61 10.02 18.05
C ARG A 63 3.59 8.93 18.45
N ALA A 64 3.66 7.83 17.67
CA ALA A 64 4.59 6.75 17.97
C ALA A 64 6.05 7.20 17.99
N ALA A 65 6.44 8.11 17.08
CA ALA A 65 7.79 8.67 17.04
C ALA A 65 8.08 9.64 18.20
N ARG A 66 7.07 10.37 18.68
CA ARG A 66 7.20 11.34 19.78
C ARG A 66 7.09 10.73 21.18
N GLU A 67 6.27 9.69 21.34
CA GLU A 67 5.93 9.05 22.60
C GLU A 67 6.25 7.55 22.56
N LEU A 68 7.53 7.23 22.33
CA LEU A 68 8.03 5.85 22.24
C LEU A 68 7.71 5.03 23.49
N ARG A 69 6.89 3.99 23.33
CA ARG A 69 6.61 2.99 24.38
C ARG A 69 7.31 1.68 24.06
N VAL A 70 8.53 1.54 24.57
CA VAL A 70 9.33 0.30 24.46
C VAL A 70 9.17 -0.53 25.72
N ARG A 71 9.07 -1.85 25.58
CA ARG A 71 9.17 -2.77 26.72
C ARG A 71 10.65 -2.95 27.07
N LYS A 72 10.98 -2.93 28.37
CA LYS A 72 12.28 -3.42 28.86
C LYS A 72 12.31 -4.94 28.84
#